data_AF-A0A450V6Y4-F1
#
_entry.id   AF-A0A450V6Y4-F1
#
_cell.length_a   1.000
_cell.length_b   1.000
_cell.length_c   1.000
_cell.angle_alpha   90.00
_cell.angle_beta   90.00
_cell.angle_gamma   90.00
#
_symmetry.space_group_name_H-M   'P 1'
#
loop_
_entity.id
_entity.type
_entity.pdbx_description
1 polymer ?
#
loop_
_entity_poly.entity_id
_entity_poly.type
_entity_poly.pdbx_seq_one_letter_code
_entity_poly.pdbx_strand_id
1 'polypeptide(L)'
;MFRQQNTSMAIGKQFHSVALGIRKKLHTELEIDMTSSCSKYPKAANPMIDDPPGTTKSAGSGRVAPALPGTDWIRMKAEIDACLYGPGGEVSERARAKDLGRLYLDLLDAEGRKRFFQLLATQYDIDRTALAKTIAGWNELSQRPEYGEGHIDGLHLAAEEALRKGLTPPRRLLLARFNGLPEGVKFLVDMRAELIPLARKDPVLKGLDDDLKALLAGWFDVGFLELECITWDAPASLLEKLAAYEAVHAVISWSDIKNRLAPPDRRCYAYFHPQMSSEPLIFVWVALVKGISGNVRALLDTKRQYIRDPADADTAIFYSISNAQTGLAGISFGNFLIKRVVEDLANHYRHIKTFATLSPIPGFRGWLAERIAEEGDGLLETDELQAISSVASESQAGEIRNPVRGAQALAALCDRKGWHQRPEIARILRGPLVRLCARYLTKAKRGKHARNRVAHFHLSNGARMERINWLGDTSRKGLEDSAGMMINYLYKSDDIETNHEAYTGAGSIATSDEFGKNP
;
A
#
# COMPACT_ATOMS: atom_id res chain seq x y z
N MET A 1 64.54 3.42 13.76
CA MET A 1 63.38 2.54 14.05
C MET A 1 62.98 2.47 15.53
N PHE A 2 63.89 2.51 16.51
CA PHE A 2 63.52 2.39 17.95
C PHE A 2 62.88 3.63 18.62
N ARG A 3 62.85 4.80 17.99
CA ARG A 3 62.20 6.02 18.55
C ARG A 3 60.73 6.23 18.12
N GLN A 4 60.22 5.51 17.11
CA GLN A 4 58.82 5.64 16.67
C GLN A 4 57.88 4.61 17.31
N GLN A 5 58.39 3.47 17.78
CA GLN A 5 57.56 2.47 18.48
C GLN A 5 57.22 2.87 19.92
N ASN A 6 58.12 3.56 20.64
CA ASN A 6 57.85 4.00 22.01
C ASN A 6 56.80 5.12 22.09
N THR A 7 56.71 6.00 21.08
CA THR A 7 55.70 7.06 21.04
C THR A 7 54.31 6.50 20.69
N SER A 8 54.22 5.48 19.84
CA SER A 8 52.95 4.80 19.51
C SER A 8 52.42 3.97 20.68
N MET A 9 53.28 3.30 21.46
CA MET A 9 52.87 2.61 22.69
C MET A 9 52.47 3.58 23.82
N ALA A 10 53.12 4.75 23.93
CA ALA A 10 52.77 5.75 24.93
C ALA A 10 51.40 6.41 24.61
N ILE A 11 51.15 6.73 23.33
CA ILE A 11 49.86 7.27 22.87
C ILE A 11 48.75 6.21 23.01
N GLY A 12 49.01 4.95 22.65
CA GLY A 12 48.05 3.85 22.84
C GLY A 12 47.66 3.60 24.29
N LYS A 13 48.62 3.67 25.24
CA LYS A 13 48.34 3.56 26.68
C LYS A 13 47.60 4.77 27.23
N GLN A 14 47.83 5.97 26.70
CA GLN A 14 47.15 7.20 27.10
C GLN A 14 45.69 7.22 26.59
N PHE A 15 45.43 6.79 25.36
CA PHE A 15 44.07 6.61 24.84
C PHE A 15 43.31 5.47 25.54
N HIS A 16 43.97 4.36 25.87
CA HIS A 16 43.34 3.28 26.62
C HIS A 16 43.01 3.71 28.07
N SER A 17 43.88 4.48 28.71
CA SER A 17 43.65 5.05 30.05
C SER A 17 42.54 6.10 30.07
N VAL A 18 42.44 6.93 29.03
CA VAL A 18 41.35 7.92 28.89
C VAL A 18 40.03 7.23 28.54
N ALA A 19 40.03 6.21 27.68
CA ALA A 19 38.86 5.41 27.38
C ALA A 19 38.38 4.60 28.59
N LEU A 20 39.27 4.02 29.40
CA LEU A 20 38.92 3.38 30.68
C LEU A 20 38.45 4.39 31.73
N GLY A 21 39.01 5.60 31.75
CA GLY A 21 38.57 6.69 32.64
C GLY A 21 37.19 7.22 32.29
N ILE A 22 36.89 7.39 31.00
CA ILE A 22 35.57 7.79 30.48
C ILE A 22 34.56 6.65 30.67
N ARG A 23 34.96 5.39 30.43
CA ARG A 23 34.10 4.23 30.66
C ARG A 23 33.81 4.02 32.14
N LYS A 24 34.77 4.25 33.06
CA LYS A 24 34.53 4.24 34.52
C LYS A 24 33.67 5.42 34.99
N LYS A 25 33.87 6.63 34.46
CA LYS A 25 33.01 7.78 34.78
C LYS A 25 31.58 7.57 34.29
N LEU A 26 31.38 7.10 33.06
CA LEU A 26 30.08 6.73 32.52
C LEU A 26 29.47 5.54 33.28
N HIS A 27 30.24 4.51 33.68
CA HIS A 27 29.71 3.40 34.49
C HIS A 27 29.30 3.87 35.88
N THR A 28 30.07 4.75 36.53
CA THR A 28 29.79 5.22 37.90
C THR A 28 28.62 6.22 37.91
N GLU A 29 28.43 7.01 36.85
CA GLU A 29 27.29 7.93 36.70
C GLU A 29 26.03 7.23 36.13
N LEU A 30 26.16 6.12 35.40
CA LEU A 30 25.02 5.32 34.89
C LEU A 30 24.58 4.19 35.84
N GLU A 31 25.47 3.55 36.61
CA GLU A 31 25.07 2.51 37.59
C GLU A 31 24.37 3.09 38.80
N ILE A 32 24.67 4.34 39.19
CA ILE A 32 23.95 5.03 40.26
C ILE A 32 22.48 5.29 39.87
N ASP A 33 22.14 5.31 38.58
CA ASP A 33 20.77 5.55 38.12
C ASP A 33 20.05 4.32 37.52
N MET A 34 20.77 3.22 37.22
CA MET A 34 20.17 1.97 36.76
C MET A 34 19.57 1.11 37.89
N THR A 35 20.03 1.26 39.14
CA THR A 35 19.35 0.63 40.30
C THR A 35 18.20 1.45 40.88
N SER A 36 18.10 2.76 40.58
CA SER A 36 16.98 3.63 41.00
C SER A 36 15.91 3.87 39.93
N SER A 37 16.17 3.56 38.65
CA SER A 37 15.19 3.73 37.57
C SER A 37 14.15 2.59 37.47
N CYS A 38 14.21 1.58 38.33
CA CYS A 38 13.23 0.48 38.34
C CYS A 38 11.90 0.84 39.06
N SER A 39 11.70 2.10 39.48
CA SER A 39 10.54 2.52 40.27
C SER A 39 9.99 3.89 39.88
N LYS A 40 9.61 4.10 38.62
CA LYS A 40 8.86 5.32 38.22
C LYS A 40 7.79 5.05 37.16
N TYR A 41 6.86 4.15 37.46
CA TYR A 41 5.47 4.35 37.05
C TYR A 41 4.70 4.84 38.28
N PRO A 42 4.22 6.10 38.33
CA PRO A 42 3.34 6.52 39.41
C PRO A 42 2.05 5.69 39.33
N LYS A 43 1.56 5.23 40.49
CA LYS A 43 0.18 4.72 40.64
C LYS A 43 -0.75 5.86 40.22
N ALA A 44 -1.25 5.82 38.99
CA ALA A 44 -2.22 6.78 38.51
C ALA A 44 -3.60 6.43 39.08
N ALA A 45 -4.25 7.44 39.66
CA ALA A 45 -5.61 7.36 40.17
C ALA A 45 -6.59 6.96 39.07
N ASN A 46 -7.58 6.13 39.45
CA ASN A 46 -8.72 5.74 38.62
C ASN A 46 -9.44 6.98 38.05
N PRO A 47 -9.65 7.06 36.72
CA PRO A 47 -10.86 7.67 36.21
C PRO A 47 -11.99 6.63 36.38
N MET A 48 -13.05 7.01 37.09
CA MET A 48 -14.28 6.21 37.15
C MET A 48 -14.83 6.03 35.73
N ILE A 49 -15.00 4.77 35.33
CA ILE A 49 -15.86 4.35 34.23
C ILE A 49 -16.92 3.47 34.89
N ASP A 50 -18.19 3.85 34.74
CA ASP A 50 -19.34 3.17 35.30
C ASP A 50 -19.51 1.77 34.66
N ASP A 51 -19.40 0.72 35.46
CA ASP A 51 -19.81 -0.65 35.12
C ASP A 51 -21.21 -0.95 35.68
N PRO A 52 -22.10 -1.64 34.94
CA PRO A 52 -23.40 -2.09 35.44
C PRO A 52 -23.24 -3.33 36.35
N PRO A 53 -24.18 -3.60 37.27
CA PRO A 53 -23.99 -4.64 38.27
C PRO A 53 -24.39 -6.02 37.72
N GLY A 54 -23.48 -6.97 37.83
CA GLY A 54 -23.81 -8.39 37.85
C GLY A 54 -23.02 -9.24 36.87
N THR A 55 -21.92 -9.82 37.34
CA THR A 55 -21.64 -11.25 37.09
C THR A 55 -20.56 -11.73 38.06
N THR A 56 -20.81 -12.92 38.56
CA THR A 56 -20.13 -13.61 39.64
C THR A 56 -18.69 -13.98 39.31
N LYS A 57 -17.80 -13.80 40.29
CA LYS A 57 -16.42 -14.30 40.29
C LYS A 57 -16.42 -15.82 40.10
N SER A 58 -15.81 -16.30 39.03
CA SER A 58 -15.24 -17.65 39.01
C SER A 58 -13.73 -17.55 38.88
N ALA A 59 -13.03 -18.07 39.90
CA ALA A 59 -11.60 -18.27 39.88
C ALA A 59 -11.32 -19.52 39.02
N GLY A 60 -10.75 -19.32 37.83
CA GLY A 60 -10.43 -20.42 36.92
C GLY A 60 -9.39 -20.03 35.87
N SER A 61 -8.14 -20.48 36.06
CA SER A 61 -6.98 -20.43 35.15
C SER A 61 -6.48 -19.03 34.72
N GLY A 62 -5.17 -18.78 34.86
CA GLY A 62 -4.50 -17.52 34.55
C GLY A 62 -4.34 -17.20 33.06
N ARG A 63 -5.43 -17.19 32.28
CA ARG A 63 -5.44 -16.75 30.88
C ARG A 63 -6.07 -15.36 30.76
N VAL A 64 -5.51 -14.54 29.87
CA VAL A 64 -6.05 -13.24 29.43
C VAL A 64 -7.41 -13.51 28.77
N ALA A 65 -8.45 -12.72 29.07
CA ALA A 65 -9.73 -12.86 28.39
C ALA A 65 -9.65 -12.39 26.93
N PRO A 66 -10.40 -13.01 25.99
CA PRO A 66 -10.34 -12.68 24.55
C PRO A 66 -10.54 -11.20 24.21
N ALA A 67 -11.44 -10.51 24.93
CA ALA A 67 -11.72 -9.10 24.72
C ALA A 67 -10.71 -8.16 25.38
N LEU A 68 -9.70 -8.67 26.10
CA LEU A 68 -8.69 -7.91 26.84
C LEU A 68 -9.28 -6.77 27.71
N PRO A 69 -10.10 -7.07 28.73
CA PRO A 69 -10.66 -6.06 29.65
C PRO A 69 -9.57 -5.42 30.52
N GLY A 70 -9.91 -4.31 31.20
CA GLY A 70 -8.94 -3.47 31.92
C GLY A 70 -8.08 -4.19 32.97
N THR A 71 -8.55 -5.28 33.56
CA THR A 71 -7.76 -6.11 34.50
C THR A 71 -6.70 -6.96 33.81
N ASP A 72 -6.96 -7.41 32.59
CA ASP A 72 -6.02 -8.21 31.78
C ASP A 72 -5.03 -7.33 31.00
N TRP A 73 -5.32 -6.04 30.86
CA TRP A 73 -4.42 -5.03 30.31
C TRP A 73 -3.05 -5.00 31.02
N ILE A 74 -3.05 -5.11 32.36
CA ILE A 74 -1.82 -5.10 33.16
C ILE A 74 -0.96 -6.33 32.85
N ARG A 75 -1.59 -7.50 32.67
CA ARG A 75 -0.89 -8.74 32.32
C ARG A 75 -0.31 -8.65 30.92
N MET A 76 -1.09 -8.18 29.95
CA MET A 76 -0.60 -7.96 28.60
C MET A 76 0.58 -6.98 28.57
N LYS A 77 0.51 -5.90 29.36
CA LYS A 77 1.63 -4.97 29.50
C LYS A 77 2.87 -5.69 30.02
N ALA A 78 2.74 -6.51 31.07
CA ALA A 78 3.86 -7.27 31.62
C ALA A 78 4.49 -8.25 30.61
N GLU A 79 3.68 -8.90 29.78
CA GLU A 79 4.18 -9.77 28.70
C GLU A 79 4.97 -8.98 27.64
N ILE A 80 4.47 -7.81 27.23
CA ILE A 80 5.18 -6.92 26.29
C ILE A 80 6.47 -6.37 26.93
N ASP A 81 6.42 -5.94 28.18
CA ASP A 81 7.60 -5.48 28.94
C ASP A 81 8.65 -6.60 29.02
N ALA A 82 8.24 -7.85 29.26
CA ALA A 82 9.16 -8.99 29.25
C ALA A 82 9.75 -9.24 27.86
N CYS A 83 8.99 -9.03 26.79
CA CYS A 83 9.51 -9.10 25.42
C CYS A 83 10.54 -8.01 25.15
N LEU A 84 10.36 -6.79 25.66
CA LEU A 84 11.20 -5.62 25.36
C LEU A 84 12.41 -5.47 26.28
N TYR A 85 12.21 -5.68 27.58
CA TYR A 85 13.14 -5.35 28.67
C TYR A 85 13.43 -6.54 29.60
N GLY A 86 12.83 -7.71 29.33
CA GLY A 86 13.01 -8.90 30.15
C GLY A 86 14.42 -9.49 30.07
N PRO A 87 14.87 -10.24 31.09
CA PRO A 87 16.21 -10.81 31.13
C PRO A 87 16.42 -11.85 30.02
N GLY A 88 17.70 -12.02 29.63
CA GLY A 88 18.13 -12.99 28.62
C GLY A 88 18.68 -12.34 27.36
N GLY A 89 19.27 -13.16 26.49
CA GLY A 89 19.74 -12.71 25.18
C GLY A 89 18.66 -12.80 24.10
N GLU A 90 19.05 -12.51 22.87
CA GLU A 90 18.17 -12.44 21.69
C GLU A 90 17.27 -13.68 21.50
N VAL A 91 17.76 -14.87 21.85
CA VAL A 91 17.00 -16.14 21.76
C VAL A 91 15.78 -16.12 22.69
N SER A 92 15.96 -15.71 23.94
CA SER A 92 14.88 -15.66 24.93
C SER A 92 13.86 -14.56 24.61
N GLU A 93 14.33 -13.42 24.11
CA GLU A 93 13.46 -12.32 23.66
C GLU A 93 12.58 -12.74 22.48
N ARG A 94 13.14 -13.43 21.49
CA ARG A 94 12.39 -13.95 20.34
C ARG A 94 11.38 -15.03 20.74
N ALA A 95 11.73 -15.89 21.70
CA ALA A 95 10.80 -16.90 22.22
C ALA A 95 9.57 -16.24 22.88
N ARG A 96 9.78 -15.21 23.72
CA ARG A 96 8.68 -14.45 24.34
C ARG A 96 7.83 -13.72 23.31
N ALA A 97 8.45 -13.07 22.32
CA ALA A 97 7.72 -12.40 21.25
C ALA A 97 6.86 -13.39 20.43
N LYS A 98 7.34 -14.62 20.22
CA LYS A 98 6.58 -15.69 19.57
C LYS A 98 5.37 -16.11 20.41
N ASP A 99 5.50 -16.23 21.72
CA ASP A 99 4.38 -16.58 22.59
C ASP A 99 3.35 -15.44 22.68
N LEU A 100 3.80 -14.19 22.71
CA LEU A 100 2.93 -13.02 22.62
C LEU A 100 2.18 -12.96 21.28
N GLY A 101 2.86 -13.25 20.16
CA GLY A 101 2.24 -13.29 18.84
C GLY A 101 1.18 -14.39 18.71
N ARG A 102 1.42 -15.56 19.30
CA ARG A 102 0.42 -16.65 19.39
C ARG A 102 -0.78 -16.23 20.23
N LEU A 103 -0.56 -15.56 21.36
CA LEU A 103 -1.65 -15.05 22.19
C LEU A 103 -2.52 -14.07 21.40
N TYR A 104 -1.92 -13.18 20.60
CA TYR A 104 -2.67 -12.29 19.71
C TYR A 104 -3.50 -13.06 18.68
N LEU A 105 -2.93 -14.08 18.04
CA LEU A 105 -3.58 -14.90 17.01
C LEU A 105 -4.73 -15.74 17.56
N ASP A 106 -4.44 -16.52 18.60
CA ASP A 106 -5.27 -17.65 19.03
C ASP A 106 -6.31 -17.24 20.08
N LEU A 107 -6.04 -16.18 20.85
CA LEU A 107 -6.84 -15.84 22.02
C LEU A 107 -7.65 -14.55 21.86
N LEU A 108 -7.08 -13.52 21.22
CA LEU A 108 -7.75 -12.22 21.16
C LEU A 108 -8.83 -12.17 20.07
N ASP A 109 -10.01 -11.72 20.46
CA ASP A 109 -11.09 -11.37 19.53
C ASP A 109 -10.88 -9.98 18.92
N ALA A 110 -11.79 -9.53 18.06
CA ALA A 110 -11.67 -8.25 17.38
C ALA A 110 -11.55 -7.04 18.33
N GLU A 111 -12.24 -7.06 19.48
CA GLU A 111 -12.15 -5.99 20.47
C GLU A 111 -10.85 -6.10 21.27
N GLY A 112 -10.42 -7.32 21.63
CA GLY A 112 -9.13 -7.55 22.28
C GLY A 112 -7.95 -7.12 21.43
N ARG A 113 -7.96 -7.41 20.12
CA ARG A 113 -6.92 -6.98 19.17
C ARG A 113 -6.88 -5.47 19.01
N LYS A 114 -8.04 -4.80 18.96
CA LYS A 114 -8.11 -3.33 18.96
C LYS A 114 -7.48 -2.75 20.24
N ARG A 115 -7.78 -3.30 21.41
CA ARG A 115 -7.19 -2.87 22.69
C ARG A 115 -5.69 -3.14 22.73
N PHE A 116 -5.24 -4.27 22.18
CA PHE A 116 -3.82 -4.56 22.02
C PHE A 116 -3.11 -3.50 21.15
N PHE A 117 -3.71 -3.06 20.05
CA PHE A 117 -3.18 -1.95 19.26
C PHE A 117 -3.14 -0.63 20.03
N GLN A 118 -4.20 -0.32 20.78
CA GLN A 118 -4.23 0.87 21.63
C GLN A 118 -3.15 0.83 22.71
N LEU A 119 -2.86 -0.35 23.28
CA LEU A 119 -1.79 -0.55 24.24
C LEU A 119 -0.42 -0.23 23.62
N LEU A 120 -0.13 -0.80 22.45
CA LEU A 120 1.11 -0.53 21.71
C LEU A 120 1.25 0.94 21.32
N ALA A 121 0.18 1.55 20.84
CA ALA A 121 0.21 2.93 20.38
C ALA A 121 0.37 3.94 21.53
N THR A 122 -0.20 3.66 22.71
CA THR A 122 -0.19 4.61 23.85
C THR A 122 0.94 4.37 24.84
N GLN A 123 1.24 3.13 25.21
CA GLN A 123 2.20 2.81 26.27
C GLN A 123 3.62 2.57 25.75
N TYR A 124 3.77 2.28 24.45
CA TYR A 124 5.05 1.92 23.83
C TYR A 124 5.44 2.89 22.70
N ASP A 125 5.06 4.17 22.86
CA ASP A 125 5.52 5.30 22.05
C ASP A 125 6.85 5.88 22.57
N ILE A 126 7.33 6.96 21.95
CA ILE A 126 8.52 7.68 22.43
C ILE A 126 8.37 8.18 23.88
N ASP A 127 9.44 8.06 24.67
CA ASP A 127 9.54 8.72 25.98
C ASP A 127 9.86 10.21 25.77
N ARG A 128 8.81 11.02 25.82
CA ARG A 128 8.89 12.48 25.63
C ARG A 128 9.74 13.17 26.71
N THR A 129 9.84 12.59 27.91
CA THR A 129 10.66 13.14 28.99
C THR A 129 12.14 12.89 28.73
N ALA A 130 12.50 11.66 28.36
CA ALA A 130 13.88 11.32 27.98
C ALA A 130 14.32 12.08 26.71
N LEU A 131 13.42 12.23 25.74
CA LEU A 131 13.67 13.01 24.53
C LEU A 131 13.95 14.48 24.84
N ALA A 132 13.13 15.12 25.69
CA ALA A 132 13.33 16.52 26.07
C ALA A 132 14.69 16.77 26.72
N LYS A 133 15.15 15.85 27.59
CA LYS A 133 16.51 15.91 28.18
C LYS A 133 17.60 15.82 27.12
N THR A 134 17.44 14.91 26.16
CA THR A 134 18.42 14.71 25.08
C THR A 134 18.49 15.92 24.15
N ILE A 135 17.35 16.54 23.83
CA ILE A 135 17.27 17.79 23.05
C ILE A 135 17.98 18.93 23.78
N ALA A 136 17.76 19.07 25.09
CA ALA A 136 18.43 20.09 25.89
C ALA A 136 19.96 19.91 25.85
N GLY A 137 20.46 18.68 26.05
CA GLY A 137 21.90 18.39 25.97
C GLY A 137 22.49 18.65 24.58
N TRP A 138 21.77 18.32 23.50
CA TRP A 138 22.21 18.63 22.14
C TRP A 138 22.25 20.15 21.88
N ASN A 139 21.24 20.90 22.33
CA ASN A 139 21.23 22.36 22.19
C ASN A 139 22.38 23.03 22.94
N GLU A 140 22.69 22.56 24.16
CA GLU A 140 23.82 23.08 24.94
C GLU A 140 25.16 22.84 24.23
N LEU A 141 25.35 21.68 23.60
CA LEU A 141 26.55 21.38 22.81
C LEU A 141 26.67 22.31 21.60
N SER A 142 25.58 22.49 20.87
CA SER A 142 25.51 23.33 19.67
C SER A 142 25.74 24.83 19.94
N GLN A 143 25.58 25.29 21.18
CA GLN A 143 25.75 26.69 21.58
C GLN A 143 27.14 27.00 22.17
N ARG A 144 28.05 26.02 22.26
CA ARG A 144 29.36 26.23 22.87
C ARG A 144 30.25 27.11 21.96
N PRO A 145 30.87 28.19 22.50
CA PRO A 145 31.67 29.12 21.70
C PRO A 145 32.93 28.52 21.08
N GLU A 146 33.41 27.38 21.61
CA GLU A 146 34.54 26.61 21.07
C GLU A 146 34.21 25.89 19.76
N TYR A 147 32.92 25.73 19.45
CA TYR A 147 32.42 25.13 18.23
C TYR A 147 32.01 26.26 17.28
N GLY A 148 32.95 26.70 16.44
CA GLY A 148 32.61 27.59 15.33
C GLY A 148 31.56 26.97 14.40
N GLU A 149 30.93 27.77 13.53
CA GLU A 149 29.91 27.30 12.58
C GLU A 149 30.38 26.02 11.83
N GLY A 150 29.79 24.88 12.16
CA GLY A 150 30.03 23.60 11.49
C GLY A 150 31.06 22.65 12.11
N HIS A 151 31.62 22.92 13.31
CA HIS A 151 32.48 21.91 13.97
C HIS A 151 31.65 20.77 14.56
N ILE A 152 31.72 19.58 13.96
CA ILE A 152 31.08 18.35 14.45
C ILE A 152 32.16 17.48 15.08
N ASP A 153 32.08 17.28 16.40
CA ASP A 153 32.98 16.39 17.15
C ASP A 153 32.28 15.10 17.59
N GLY A 154 33.02 14.25 18.32
CA GLY A 154 32.48 12.98 18.81
C GLY A 154 31.30 13.15 19.78
N LEU A 155 31.26 14.24 20.55
CA LEU A 155 30.14 14.51 21.47
C LEU A 155 28.87 14.89 20.72
N HIS A 156 28.97 15.71 19.66
CA HIS A 156 27.83 16.03 18.80
C HIS A 156 27.25 14.77 18.15
N LEU A 157 28.10 13.92 17.56
CA LEU A 157 27.66 12.66 16.94
C LEU A 157 27.00 11.72 17.95
N ALA A 158 27.52 11.65 19.18
CA ALA A 158 26.93 10.83 20.25
C ALA A 158 25.56 11.37 20.71
N ALA A 159 25.40 12.69 20.80
CA ALA A 159 24.13 13.33 21.15
C ALA A 159 23.09 13.14 20.03
N GLU A 160 23.49 13.27 18.76
CA GLU A 160 22.62 12.96 17.62
C GLU A 160 22.18 11.49 17.60
N GLU A 161 23.09 10.55 17.90
CA GLU A 161 22.73 9.13 18.01
C GLU A 161 21.76 8.88 19.17
N ALA A 162 21.95 9.57 20.31
CA ALA A 162 20.99 9.51 21.41
C ALA A 162 19.61 10.06 21.01
N LEU A 163 19.56 11.13 20.21
CA LEU A 163 18.31 11.66 19.65
C LEU A 163 17.64 10.65 18.71
N ARG A 164 18.41 10.02 17.80
CA ARG A 164 17.88 8.99 16.88
C ARG A 164 17.29 7.81 17.67
N LYS A 165 17.97 7.36 18.73
CA LYS A 165 17.46 6.30 19.62
C LYS A 165 16.20 6.74 20.36
N GLY A 166 16.20 7.95 20.94
CA GLY A 166 15.06 8.49 21.69
C GLY A 166 13.80 8.73 20.83
N LEU A 167 13.98 8.98 19.53
CA LEU A 167 12.89 9.13 18.56
C LEU A 167 12.38 7.81 17.99
N THR A 168 12.98 6.68 18.35
CA THR A 168 12.54 5.35 17.90
C THR A 168 11.62 4.72 18.96
N PRO A 169 10.33 4.53 18.68
CA PRO A 169 9.41 3.91 19.63
C PRO A 169 9.78 2.46 19.98
N PRO A 170 9.70 2.03 21.25
CA PRO A 170 9.98 0.65 21.66
C PRO A 170 9.12 -0.39 20.93
N ARG A 171 7.87 -0.04 20.57
CA ARG A 171 6.98 -0.91 19.78
C ARG A 171 7.60 -1.35 18.45
N ARG A 172 8.49 -0.57 17.83
CA ARG A 172 9.14 -0.95 16.57
C ARG A 172 10.05 -2.17 16.73
N LEU A 173 10.75 -2.27 17.87
CA LEU A 173 11.57 -3.43 18.20
C LEU A 173 10.69 -4.67 18.45
N LEU A 174 9.58 -4.51 19.17
CA LEU A 174 8.62 -5.60 19.38
C LEU A 174 8.08 -6.13 18.05
N LEU A 175 7.63 -5.23 17.17
CA LEU A 175 7.12 -5.59 15.85
C LEU A 175 8.18 -6.34 15.03
N ALA A 176 9.44 -5.89 15.03
CA ALA A 176 10.53 -6.59 14.36
C ALA A 176 10.76 -8.00 14.92
N ARG A 177 10.59 -8.19 16.24
CA ARG A 177 10.75 -9.51 16.90
C ARG A 177 9.64 -10.50 16.53
N PHE A 178 8.44 -10.04 16.13
CA PHE A 178 7.39 -10.94 15.63
C PHE A 178 7.78 -11.69 14.35
N ASN A 179 8.81 -11.23 13.63
CA ASN A 179 9.39 -12.00 12.53
C ASN A 179 9.96 -13.38 12.97
N GLY A 180 10.17 -13.62 14.28
CA GLY A 180 10.54 -14.93 14.81
C GLY A 180 9.41 -15.96 14.88
N LEU A 181 8.16 -15.56 14.59
CA LEU A 181 7.03 -16.49 14.45
C LEU A 181 7.22 -17.36 13.19
N PRO A 182 6.67 -18.59 13.16
CA PRO A 182 6.39 -19.26 11.90
C PRO A 182 5.55 -18.33 11.02
N GLU A 183 5.97 -18.11 9.77
CA GLU A 183 5.34 -17.14 8.87
C GLU A 183 5.25 -15.71 9.45
N GLY A 184 6.24 -15.28 10.24
CA GLY A 184 6.22 -14.00 10.95
C GLY A 184 6.05 -12.77 10.08
N VAL A 185 6.57 -12.78 8.85
CA VAL A 185 6.33 -11.71 7.87
C VAL A 185 4.85 -11.64 7.50
N LYS A 186 4.21 -12.78 7.18
CA LYS A 186 2.77 -12.84 6.87
C LYS A 186 1.94 -12.39 8.06
N PHE A 187 2.29 -12.80 9.27
CA PHE A 187 1.65 -12.35 10.49
C PHE A 187 1.63 -10.82 10.62
N LEU A 188 2.76 -10.15 10.36
CA LEU A 188 2.86 -8.69 10.44
C LEU A 188 2.06 -8.00 9.32
N VAL A 189 1.99 -8.60 8.13
CA VAL A 189 1.13 -8.14 7.05
C VAL A 189 -0.35 -8.23 7.45
N ASP A 190 -0.79 -9.36 7.99
CA ASP A 190 -2.18 -9.55 8.44
C ASP A 190 -2.55 -8.63 9.60
N MET A 191 -1.65 -8.53 10.59
CA MET A 191 -1.79 -7.59 11.71
C MET A 191 -1.95 -6.15 11.20
N ARG A 192 -1.18 -5.74 10.19
CA ARG A 192 -1.35 -4.42 9.57
C ARG A 192 -2.69 -4.28 8.85
N ALA A 193 -3.14 -5.33 8.16
CA ALA A 193 -4.44 -5.33 7.47
C ALA A 193 -5.59 -5.05 8.45
N GLU A 194 -5.53 -5.61 9.66
CA GLU A 194 -6.48 -5.37 10.75
C GLU A 194 -6.36 -3.96 11.35
N LEU A 195 -5.15 -3.42 11.44
CA LEU A 195 -4.88 -2.08 11.99
C LEU A 195 -5.35 -0.94 11.06
N ILE A 196 -5.16 -1.06 9.75
CA ILE A 196 -5.48 -0.01 8.76
C ILE A 196 -6.89 0.59 8.93
N PRO A 197 -7.99 -0.17 9.02
CA PRO A 197 -9.33 0.41 9.17
C PRO A 197 -9.52 1.15 10.50
N LEU A 198 -8.83 0.74 11.57
CA LEU A 198 -8.86 1.39 12.87
C LEU A 198 -8.06 2.70 12.84
N ALA A 199 -6.84 2.67 12.29
CA ALA A 199 -5.94 3.81 12.18
C ALA A 199 -6.50 4.96 11.33
N ARG A 200 -7.41 4.68 10.38
CA ARG A 200 -8.11 5.73 9.61
C ARG A 200 -9.00 6.63 10.47
N LYS A 201 -9.44 6.15 11.63
CA LYS A 201 -10.38 6.85 12.53
C LYS A 201 -9.70 7.39 13.79
N ASP A 202 -8.46 7.00 14.05
CA ASP A 202 -7.74 7.29 15.29
C ASP A 202 -6.29 7.72 15.01
N PRO A 203 -5.95 9.01 15.21
CA PRO A 203 -4.59 9.52 15.02
C PRO A 203 -3.52 8.83 15.89
N VAL A 204 -3.89 8.28 17.06
CA VAL A 204 -2.94 7.58 17.92
C VAL A 204 -2.53 6.25 17.29
N LEU A 205 -3.50 5.49 16.77
CA LEU A 205 -3.24 4.25 16.03
C LEU A 205 -2.54 4.49 14.70
N LYS A 206 -2.68 5.70 14.13
CA LYS A 206 -1.98 6.07 12.90
C LYS A 206 -0.45 6.04 13.05
N GLY A 207 0.09 6.44 14.20
CA GLY A 207 1.53 6.35 14.48
C GLY A 207 2.04 4.90 14.49
N LEU A 208 1.25 3.97 15.04
CA LEU A 208 1.56 2.53 15.01
C LEU A 208 1.51 1.97 13.57
N ASP A 209 0.51 2.36 12.76
CA ASP A 209 0.46 1.97 11.33
C ASP A 209 1.68 2.51 10.57
N ASP A 210 2.11 3.74 10.83
CA ASP A 210 3.29 4.31 10.18
C ASP A 210 4.58 3.56 10.53
N ASP A 211 4.78 3.17 11.79
CA ASP A 211 5.92 2.35 12.20
C ASP A 211 5.91 0.97 11.54
N LEU A 212 4.75 0.30 11.52
CA LEU A 212 4.61 -1.02 10.91
C LEU A 212 4.76 -0.95 9.39
N LYS A 213 4.20 0.08 8.76
CA LYS A 213 4.39 0.37 7.33
C LYS A 213 5.87 0.58 7.00
N ALA A 214 6.59 1.37 7.80
CA ALA A 214 8.00 1.63 7.58
C ALA A 214 8.86 0.35 7.73
N LEU A 215 8.53 -0.50 8.71
CA LEU A 215 9.17 -1.80 8.89
C LEU A 215 8.96 -2.70 7.67
N LEU A 216 7.70 -2.89 7.25
CA LEU A 216 7.36 -3.70 6.09
C LEU A 216 7.94 -3.13 4.78
N ALA A 217 7.96 -1.81 4.61
CA ALA A 217 8.55 -1.19 3.42
C ALA A 217 10.04 -1.51 3.27
N GLY A 218 10.77 -1.66 4.37
CA GLY A 218 12.17 -2.09 4.34
C GLY A 218 12.37 -3.58 4.03
N TRP A 219 11.36 -4.43 4.22
CA TRP A 219 11.43 -5.86 3.95
C TRP A 219 10.88 -6.24 2.57
N PHE A 220 9.92 -5.47 2.05
CA PHE A 220 9.29 -5.70 0.75
C PHE A 220 9.89 -4.83 -0.37
N ASP A 221 11.22 -4.70 -0.37
CA ASP A 221 11.92 -4.07 -1.48
C ASP A 221 11.85 -4.96 -2.74
N VAL A 222 11.80 -4.32 -3.92
CA VAL A 222 11.72 -5.01 -5.21
C VAL A 222 12.87 -5.99 -5.43
N GLY A 223 14.05 -5.72 -4.85
CA GLY A 223 15.23 -6.58 -4.95
C GLY A 223 15.07 -7.92 -4.24
N PHE A 224 14.12 -8.04 -3.30
CA PHE A 224 13.80 -9.29 -2.62
C PHE A 224 12.64 -10.05 -3.24
N LEU A 225 11.99 -9.50 -4.27
CA LEU A 225 10.83 -10.14 -4.88
C LEU A 225 11.22 -11.03 -6.05
N GLU A 226 10.70 -12.26 -6.01
CA GLU A 226 10.85 -13.28 -7.03
C GLU A 226 9.66 -13.22 -7.98
N LEU A 227 9.93 -13.20 -9.28
CA LEU A 227 8.92 -13.20 -10.33
C LEU A 227 8.75 -14.63 -10.84
N GLU A 228 7.53 -15.15 -10.77
CA GLU A 228 7.20 -16.49 -11.28
C GLU A 228 6.10 -16.42 -12.33
N CYS A 229 6.19 -17.27 -13.35
CA CYS A 229 5.11 -17.51 -14.30
C CYS A 229 4.21 -18.64 -13.77
N ILE A 230 2.96 -18.32 -13.48
CA ILE A 230 1.98 -19.28 -12.97
C ILE A 230 1.30 -19.99 -14.13
N THR A 231 1.30 -21.32 -14.09
CA THR A 231 0.66 -22.18 -15.08
C THR A 231 -0.56 -22.89 -14.48
N TRP A 232 -1.32 -23.61 -15.32
CA TRP A 232 -2.44 -24.44 -14.85
C TRP A 232 -2.01 -25.59 -13.93
N ASP A 233 -0.74 -25.98 -13.97
CA ASP A 233 -0.18 -27.05 -13.12
C ASP A 233 0.19 -26.58 -11.71
N ALA A 234 0.01 -25.29 -11.41
CA ALA A 234 0.26 -24.73 -10.09
C ALA A 234 -0.63 -25.39 -9.01
N PRO A 235 -0.17 -25.46 -7.75
CA PRO A 235 -0.95 -26.03 -6.66
C PRO A 235 -2.33 -25.39 -6.54
N ALA A 236 -3.38 -26.20 -6.32
CA ALA A 236 -4.75 -25.72 -6.20
C ALA A 236 -4.90 -24.65 -5.11
N SER A 237 -4.14 -24.75 -4.01
CA SER A 237 -4.10 -23.75 -2.94
C SER A 237 -3.64 -22.37 -3.41
N LEU A 238 -2.69 -22.30 -4.36
CA LEU A 238 -2.28 -21.04 -4.97
C LEU A 238 -3.35 -20.51 -5.91
N LEU A 239 -3.99 -21.37 -6.70
CA LEU A 239 -5.07 -20.98 -7.61
C LEU A 239 -6.28 -20.43 -6.86
N GLU A 240 -6.64 -21.01 -5.71
CA GLU A 240 -7.67 -20.49 -4.81
C GLU A 240 -7.33 -19.08 -4.31
N LYS A 241 -6.07 -18.83 -3.92
CA LYS A 241 -5.60 -17.50 -3.52
C LYS A 241 -5.71 -16.50 -4.68
N LEU A 242 -5.27 -16.85 -5.88
CA LEU A 242 -5.39 -15.98 -7.06
C LEU A 242 -6.85 -15.62 -7.35
N ALA A 243 -7.77 -16.58 -7.21
CA ALA A 243 -9.20 -16.35 -7.39
C ALA A 243 -9.78 -15.42 -6.30
N ALA A 244 -9.41 -15.66 -5.04
CA ALA A 244 -9.87 -14.86 -3.90
C ALA A 244 -9.34 -13.42 -3.94
N TYR A 245 -8.12 -13.22 -4.45
CA TYR A 245 -7.43 -11.92 -4.45
C TYR A 245 -7.67 -11.09 -5.72
N GLU A 246 -8.38 -11.62 -6.71
CA GLU A 246 -8.62 -10.91 -7.96
C GLU A 246 -9.53 -9.68 -7.75
N ALA A 247 -8.93 -8.48 -7.84
CA ALA A 247 -9.59 -7.22 -7.49
C ALA A 247 -10.21 -6.49 -8.69
N VAL A 248 -9.79 -6.79 -9.92
CA VAL A 248 -10.19 -6.08 -11.13
C VAL A 248 -11.39 -6.78 -11.77
N HIS A 249 -11.23 -8.05 -12.12
CA HIS A 249 -12.24 -8.86 -12.81
C HIS A 249 -12.49 -10.16 -12.04
N ALA A 250 -13.46 -10.11 -11.13
CA ALA A 250 -13.81 -11.21 -10.22
C ALA A 250 -13.83 -12.56 -10.94
N VAL A 251 -13.15 -13.54 -10.34
CA VAL A 251 -13.17 -14.93 -10.80
C VAL A 251 -14.47 -15.57 -10.32
N ILE A 252 -15.27 -16.07 -11.26
CA ILE A 252 -16.62 -16.60 -10.94
C ILE A 252 -16.67 -18.13 -10.83
N SER A 253 -15.65 -18.85 -11.30
CA SER A 253 -15.61 -20.31 -11.27
C SER A 253 -14.20 -20.87 -11.53
N TRP A 254 -13.99 -22.15 -11.22
CA TRP A 254 -12.78 -22.89 -11.60
C TRP A 254 -12.54 -22.92 -13.13
N SER A 255 -13.63 -23.00 -13.91
CA SER A 255 -13.55 -22.92 -15.37
C SER A 255 -13.05 -21.56 -15.86
N ASP A 256 -13.33 -20.49 -15.14
CA ASP A 256 -12.79 -19.14 -15.43
C ASP A 256 -11.28 -19.09 -15.15
N ILE A 257 -10.81 -19.60 -14.01
CA ILE A 257 -9.36 -19.72 -13.73
C ILE A 257 -8.67 -20.53 -14.84
N LYS A 258 -9.26 -21.67 -15.22
CA LYS A 258 -8.73 -22.50 -16.30
C LYS A 258 -8.65 -21.72 -17.61
N ASN A 259 -9.68 -20.95 -17.96
CA ASN A 259 -9.68 -20.10 -19.16
C ASN A 259 -8.60 -19.00 -19.12
N ARG A 260 -8.18 -18.56 -17.93
CA ARG A 260 -7.13 -17.55 -17.73
C ARG A 260 -5.71 -18.12 -17.67
N LEU A 261 -5.54 -19.43 -17.45
CA LEU A 261 -4.22 -20.06 -17.28
C LEU A 261 -3.87 -21.12 -18.33
N ALA A 262 -4.83 -21.96 -18.70
CA ALA A 262 -4.57 -23.13 -19.54
C ALA A 262 -4.35 -22.81 -21.04
N PRO A 263 -5.06 -21.84 -21.65
CA PRO A 263 -4.84 -21.51 -23.05
C PRO A 263 -3.41 -21.01 -23.33
N PRO A 264 -2.80 -21.39 -24.47
CA PRO A 264 -1.43 -21.02 -24.80
C PRO A 264 -1.25 -19.52 -25.06
N ASP A 265 -2.34 -18.78 -25.28
CA ASP A 265 -2.37 -17.32 -25.43
C ASP A 265 -2.65 -16.56 -24.12
N ARG A 266 -2.49 -17.22 -22.97
CA ARG A 266 -2.64 -16.62 -21.65
C ARG A 266 -1.39 -16.81 -20.81
N ARG A 267 -0.98 -15.76 -20.10
CA ARG A 267 0.10 -15.84 -19.10
C ARG A 267 -0.39 -15.22 -17.80
N CYS A 268 0.11 -15.74 -16.69
CA CYS A 268 -0.07 -15.15 -15.39
C CYS A 268 1.29 -15.05 -14.73
N TYR A 269 1.63 -13.87 -14.23
CA TYR A 269 2.87 -13.63 -13.51
C TYR A 269 2.54 -13.24 -12.09
N ALA A 270 3.30 -13.72 -11.11
CA ALA A 270 3.12 -13.35 -9.72
C ALA A 270 4.48 -13.03 -9.07
N TYR A 271 4.48 -12.04 -8.20
CA TYR A 271 5.60 -11.71 -7.33
C TYR A 271 5.42 -12.37 -5.97
N PHE A 272 6.47 -13.04 -5.51
CA PHE A 272 6.56 -13.66 -4.20
C PHE A 272 7.70 -13.04 -3.40
N HIS A 273 7.60 -13.11 -2.08
CA HIS A 273 8.70 -12.82 -1.19
C HIS A 273 9.19 -14.15 -0.59
N PRO A 274 10.51 -14.38 -0.42
CA PRO A 274 11.04 -15.66 0.05
C PRO A 274 10.47 -16.15 1.39
N GLN A 275 10.13 -15.22 2.30
CA GLN A 275 9.49 -15.52 3.59
C GLN A 275 7.96 -15.67 3.51
N MET A 276 7.39 -15.60 2.30
CA MET A 276 5.96 -15.67 1.98
C MET A 276 5.75 -16.37 0.62
N SER A 277 6.47 -17.46 0.37
CA SER A 277 6.52 -18.14 -0.94
C SER A 277 5.18 -18.74 -1.39
N SER A 278 4.25 -19.00 -0.47
CA SER A 278 2.90 -19.47 -0.80
C SER A 278 1.88 -18.35 -1.03
N GLU A 279 2.30 -17.09 -0.87
CA GLU A 279 1.44 -15.91 -0.91
C GLU A 279 1.82 -15.02 -2.10
N PRO A 280 1.02 -15.00 -3.18
CA PRO A 280 1.25 -14.04 -4.25
C PRO A 280 1.04 -12.64 -3.67
N LEU A 281 1.98 -11.73 -3.89
CA LEU A 281 1.88 -10.35 -3.42
C LEU A 281 1.19 -9.48 -4.45
N ILE A 282 1.67 -9.58 -5.68
CA ILE A 282 1.13 -8.90 -6.86
C ILE A 282 1.07 -9.94 -7.96
N PHE A 283 -0.05 -10.02 -8.65
CA PHE A 283 -0.15 -10.88 -9.82
C PHE A 283 -0.79 -10.15 -10.99
N VAL A 284 -0.42 -10.60 -12.18
CA VAL A 284 -0.66 -9.92 -13.44
C VAL A 284 -1.17 -10.93 -14.46
N TRP A 285 -2.35 -10.69 -14.98
CA TRP A 285 -2.94 -11.48 -16.04
C TRP A 285 -2.66 -10.86 -17.41
N VAL A 286 -2.15 -11.67 -18.32
CA VAL A 286 -1.73 -11.26 -19.66
C VAL A 286 -2.43 -12.10 -20.72
N ALA A 287 -2.96 -11.42 -21.73
CA ALA A 287 -3.52 -12.03 -22.93
C ALA A 287 -2.59 -11.74 -24.13
N LEU A 288 -2.17 -12.78 -24.84
CA LEU A 288 -1.49 -12.65 -26.12
C LEU A 288 -2.55 -12.53 -27.22
N VAL A 289 -2.51 -11.46 -28.00
CA VAL A 289 -3.55 -11.10 -28.97
C VAL A 289 -2.96 -10.45 -30.23
N LYS A 290 -3.81 -10.22 -31.23
CA LYS A 290 -3.51 -9.38 -32.40
C LYS A 290 -4.05 -7.97 -32.17
N GLY A 291 -3.15 -7.00 -32.11
CA GLY A 291 -3.45 -5.59 -31.87
C GLY A 291 -3.90 -5.26 -30.43
N ILE A 292 -4.01 -3.96 -30.15
CA ILE A 292 -4.38 -3.46 -28.82
C ILE A 292 -5.87 -3.68 -28.55
N SER A 293 -6.18 -4.50 -27.55
CA SER A 293 -7.55 -4.81 -27.13
C SER A 293 -8.25 -3.61 -26.49
N GLY A 294 -9.52 -3.41 -26.84
CA GLY A 294 -10.36 -2.34 -26.29
C GLY A 294 -11.54 -2.82 -25.44
N ASN A 295 -11.74 -4.14 -25.30
CA ASN A 295 -12.88 -4.69 -24.59
C ASN A 295 -12.48 -5.90 -23.74
N VAL A 296 -12.74 -5.84 -22.43
CA VAL A 296 -12.26 -6.87 -21.52
C VAL A 296 -13.13 -8.13 -21.52
N ARG A 297 -14.42 -7.99 -21.85
CA ARG A 297 -15.31 -9.14 -21.97
C ARG A 297 -14.89 -10.08 -23.10
N ALA A 298 -14.39 -9.53 -24.21
CA ALA A 298 -13.81 -10.33 -25.29
C ALA A 298 -12.59 -11.16 -24.83
N LEU A 299 -11.81 -10.65 -23.86
CA LEU A 299 -10.66 -11.37 -23.31
C LEU A 299 -11.08 -12.45 -22.30
N LEU A 300 -12.17 -12.23 -21.56
CA LEU A 300 -12.66 -13.12 -20.51
C LEU A 300 -13.68 -14.15 -21.02
N ASP A 301 -14.20 -14.01 -22.24
CA ASP A 301 -15.17 -14.94 -22.81
C ASP A 301 -14.60 -16.36 -22.88
N THR A 302 -15.26 -17.30 -22.21
CA THR A 302 -14.88 -18.72 -22.16
C THR A 302 -15.20 -19.46 -23.45
N LYS A 303 -16.00 -18.87 -24.34
CA LYS A 303 -16.36 -19.42 -25.65
C LYS A 303 -15.50 -18.83 -26.78
N ARG A 304 -14.55 -17.94 -26.46
CA ARG A 304 -13.67 -17.34 -27.47
C ARG A 304 -12.82 -18.40 -28.16
N GLN A 305 -12.51 -18.15 -29.43
CA GLN A 305 -11.45 -18.88 -30.11
C GLN A 305 -10.11 -18.29 -29.66
N TYR A 306 -9.37 -19.04 -28.85
CA TYR A 306 -8.05 -18.63 -28.40
C TYR A 306 -6.99 -18.88 -29.48
N ILE A 307 -5.92 -18.08 -29.45
CA ILE A 307 -4.77 -18.28 -30.34
C ILE A 307 -4.07 -19.56 -29.93
N ARG A 308 -3.96 -20.53 -30.85
CA ARG A 308 -3.36 -21.85 -30.56
C ARG A 308 -1.85 -21.81 -30.54
N ASP A 309 -1.26 -21.12 -31.50
CA ASP A 309 0.18 -20.86 -31.56
C ASP A 309 0.45 -19.44 -31.08
N PRO A 310 1.13 -19.25 -29.92
CA PRO A 310 1.50 -17.93 -29.44
C PRO A 310 2.22 -17.07 -30.49
N ALA A 311 2.92 -17.67 -31.47
CA ALA A 311 3.59 -16.96 -32.58
C ALA A 311 2.64 -16.13 -33.45
N ASP A 312 1.34 -16.44 -33.46
CA ASP A 312 0.34 -15.69 -34.20
C ASP A 312 -0.05 -14.36 -33.52
N ALA A 313 0.31 -14.15 -32.25
CA ALA A 313 0.06 -12.89 -31.56
C ALA A 313 1.10 -11.81 -31.95
N ASP A 314 0.81 -10.54 -31.73
CA ASP A 314 1.77 -9.43 -31.89
C ASP A 314 1.82 -8.51 -30.66
N THR A 315 0.85 -8.67 -29.76
CA THR A 315 0.58 -7.77 -28.64
C THR A 315 0.34 -8.57 -27.37
N ALA A 316 0.97 -8.16 -26.27
CA ALA A 316 0.65 -8.60 -24.92
C ALA A 316 -0.24 -7.56 -24.23
N ILE A 317 -1.42 -8.00 -23.79
CA ILE A 317 -2.40 -7.18 -23.06
C ILE A 317 -2.43 -7.55 -21.58
N PHE A 318 -1.96 -6.64 -20.73
CA PHE A 318 -2.09 -6.71 -19.28
C PHE A 318 -3.51 -6.28 -18.87
N TYR A 319 -4.42 -7.24 -18.69
CA TYR A 319 -5.84 -6.94 -18.48
C TYR A 319 -6.28 -6.96 -17.01
N SER A 320 -5.44 -7.47 -16.10
CA SER A 320 -5.66 -7.30 -14.67
C SER A 320 -4.33 -7.35 -13.91
N ILE A 321 -4.20 -6.45 -12.93
CA ILE A 321 -3.08 -6.36 -12.00
C ILE A 321 -3.68 -6.21 -10.61
N SER A 322 -3.44 -7.20 -9.75
CA SER A 322 -4.03 -7.28 -8.42
C SER A 322 -2.95 -7.27 -7.36
N ASN A 323 -3.10 -6.41 -6.35
CA ASN A 323 -2.33 -6.51 -5.10
C ASN A 323 -3.15 -7.35 -4.12
N ALA A 324 -2.61 -8.50 -3.75
CA ALA A 324 -3.30 -9.50 -2.95
C ALA A 324 -3.35 -9.16 -1.46
N GLN A 325 -2.37 -8.41 -0.96
CA GLN A 325 -2.14 -8.27 0.48
C GLN A 325 -2.56 -6.88 0.95
N THR A 326 -3.73 -6.79 1.59
CA THR A 326 -4.26 -5.52 2.13
C THR A 326 -3.31 -4.87 3.14
N GLY A 327 -2.59 -5.69 3.91
CA GLY A 327 -1.57 -5.24 4.86
C GLY A 327 -0.37 -4.56 4.21
N LEU A 328 -0.17 -4.71 2.89
CA LEU A 328 0.88 -4.02 2.13
C LEU A 328 0.36 -2.74 1.45
N ALA A 329 -0.86 -2.30 1.75
CA ALA A 329 -1.41 -1.08 1.18
C ALA A 329 -0.52 0.14 1.45
N GLY A 330 -0.17 0.85 0.38
CA GLY A 330 0.67 2.05 0.42
C GLY A 330 2.17 1.78 0.54
N ILE A 331 2.62 0.52 0.45
CA ILE A 331 4.01 0.14 0.27
C ILE A 331 4.27 0.03 -1.24
N SER A 332 5.34 0.65 -1.70
CA SER A 332 5.77 0.56 -3.10
C SER A 332 6.73 -0.61 -3.24
N PHE A 333 6.46 -1.50 -4.20
CA PHE A 333 7.37 -2.60 -4.56
C PHE A 333 8.29 -2.20 -5.73
N GLY A 334 8.65 -0.92 -5.80
CA GLY A 334 9.39 -0.35 -6.92
C GLY A 334 8.51 0.00 -8.13
N ASN A 335 9.05 0.85 -9.00
CA ASN A 335 8.36 1.40 -10.18
C ASN A 335 8.66 0.62 -11.47
N PHE A 336 9.07 -0.65 -11.37
CA PHE A 336 9.50 -1.47 -12.51
C PHE A 336 8.95 -2.90 -12.48
N LEU A 337 7.86 -3.12 -11.74
CA LEU A 337 7.21 -4.44 -11.68
C LEU A 337 6.76 -4.90 -13.06
N ILE A 338 6.20 -3.99 -13.85
CA ILE A 338 5.73 -4.30 -15.21
C ILE A 338 6.91 -4.43 -16.17
N LYS A 339 8.01 -3.67 -15.97
CA LYS A 339 9.22 -3.77 -16.79
C LYS A 339 9.79 -5.19 -16.78
N ARG A 340 9.92 -5.83 -15.61
CA ARG A 340 10.39 -7.23 -15.51
C ARG A 340 9.49 -8.22 -16.25
N VAL A 341 8.16 -8.04 -16.18
CA VAL A 341 7.21 -8.91 -16.91
C VAL A 341 7.29 -8.67 -18.42
N VAL A 342 7.43 -7.42 -18.85
CA VAL A 342 7.65 -7.05 -20.25
C VAL A 342 8.95 -7.67 -20.79
N GLU A 343 10.04 -7.58 -20.02
CA GLU A 343 11.33 -8.18 -20.37
C GLU A 343 11.25 -9.70 -20.49
N ASP A 344 10.60 -10.37 -19.54
CA ASP A 344 10.38 -11.82 -19.60
C ASP A 344 9.58 -12.23 -20.85
N LEU A 345 8.47 -11.54 -21.12
CA LEU A 345 7.64 -11.78 -22.30
C LEU A 345 8.41 -11.50 -23.60
N ALA A 346 9.17 -10.40 -23.68
CA ALA A 346 9.96 -10.04 -24.85
C ALA A 346 11.10 -11.03 -25.12
N ASN A 347 11.60 -11.70 -24.08
CA ASN A 347 12.61 -12.73 -24.20
C ASN A 347 12.04 -14.07 -24.67
N HIS A 348 10.89 -14.47 -24.14
CA HIS A 348 10.22 -15.73 -24.51
C HIS A 348 9.44 -15.65 -25.83
N TYR A 349 8.87 -14.49 -26.17
CA TYR A 349 8.00 -14.30 -27.33
C TYR A 349 8.52 -13.17 -28.22
N ARG A 350 9.54 -13.47 -29.03
CA ARG A 350 10.26 -12.48 -29.87
C ARG A 350 9.38 -11.74 -30.88
N HIS A 351 8.25 -12.32 -31.26
CA HIS A 351 7.25 -11.76 -32.19
C HIS A 351 6.32 -10.76 -31.53
N ILE A 352 6.18 -10.75 -30.19
CA ILE A 352 5.40 -9.75 -29.47
C ILE A 352 6.18 -8.43 -29.49
N LYS A 353 5.61 -7.41 -30.14
CA LYS A 353 6.22 -6.09 -30.29
C LYS A 353 5.52 -5.02 -29.46
N THR A 354 4.27 -5.26 -29.09
CA THR A 354 3.43 -4.28 -28.39
C THR A 354 3.08 -4.77 -26.99
N PHE A 355 3.31 -3.93 -25.99
CA PHE A 355 3.00 -4.21 -24.59
C PHE A 355 2.03 -3.14 -24.08
N ALA A 356 0.75 -3.47 -23.95
CA ALA A 356 -0.27 -2.52 -23.53
C ALA A 356 -1.14 -3.09 -22.42
N THR A 357 -1.73 -2.24 -21.60
CA THR A 357 -2.70 -2.67 -20.60
C THR A 357 -4.11 -2.53 -21.13
N LEU A 358 -5.09 -3.15 -20.47
CA LEU A 358 -6.49 -2.75 -20.57
C LEU A 358 -6.99 -2.51 -19.15
N SER A 359 -6.85 -1.27 -18.68
CA SER A 359 -6.98 -0.89 -17.29
C SER A 359 -8.33 -0.21 -16.97
N PRO A 360 -8.90 -0.42 -15.78
CA PRO A 360 -10.09 0.31 -15.33
C PRO A 360 -9.78 1.77 -14.98
N ILE A 361 -10.82 2.61 -14.88
CA ILE A 361 -10.71 4.04 -14.54
C ILE A 361 -11.53 4.35 -13.26
N PRO A 362 -11.17 3.77 -12.09
CA PRO A 362 -11.96 3.94 -10.89
C PRO A 362 -12.01 5.39 -10.41
N GLY A 363 -13.19 5.83 -9.95
CA GLY A 363 -13.40 7.17 -9.40
C GLY A 363 -13.70 8.27 -10.43
N PHE A 364 -13.83 7.93 -11.72
CA PHE A 364 -14.24 8.90 -12.74
C PHE A 364 -15.68 9.39 -12.49
N ARG A 365 -16.63 8.50 -12.21
CA ARG A 365 -18.03 8.89 -11.93
C ARG A 365 -18.14 9.83 -10.73
N GLY A 366 -17.37 9.57 -9.66
CA GLY A 366 -17.29 10.45 -8.50
C GLY A 366 -16.69 11.83 -8.84
N TRP A 367 -15.60 11.85 -9.61
CA TRP A 367 -15.01 13.10 -10.09
C TRP A 367 -15.97 13.89 -11.01
N LEU A 368 -16.73 13.20 -11.86
CA LEU A 368 -17.72 13.82 -12.75
C LEU A 368 -18.82 14.50 -11.93
N ALA A 369 -19.33 13.83 -10.90
CA ALA A 369 -20.34 14.40 -10.02
C ALA A 369 -19.84 15.68 -9.31
N GLU A 370 -18.59 15.69 -8.82
CA GLU A 370 -17.97 16.88 -8.25
C GLU A 370 -17.88 18.03 -9.28
N ARG A 371 -17.45 17.74 -10.51
CA ARG A 371 -17.35 18.78 -11.55
C ARG A 371 -18.69 19.31 -12.00
N ILE A 372 -19.73 18.48 -12.06
CA ILE A 372 -21.10 18.93 -12.33
C ILE A 372 -21.58 19.88 -11.23
N ALA A 373 -21.25 19.60 -9.96
CA ALA A 373 -21.62 20.47 -8.83
C ALA A 373 -20.85 21.80 -8.83
N GLU A 374 -19.60 21.81 -9.28
CA GLU A 374 -18.74 23.00 -9.29
C GLU A 374 -18.87 23.87 -10.55
N GLU A 375 -18.92 23.25 -11.74
CA GLU A 375 -18.87 23.94 -13.04
C GLU A 375 -20.25 24.07 -13.71
N GLY A 376 -21.24 23.29 -13.26
CA GLY A 376 -22.59 23.28 -13.83
C GLY A 376 -22.58 23.02 -15.34
N ASP A 377 -23.39 23.78 -16.09
CA ASP A 377 -23.53 23.64 -17.55
C ASP A 377 -22.26 24.02 -18.32
N GLY A 378 -21.35 24.79 -17.71
CA GLY A 378 -20.06 25.15 -18.31
C GLY A 378 -19.10 23.97 -18.50
N LEU A 379 -19.44 22.80 -17.93
CA LEU A 379 -18.70 21.55 -18.13
C LEU A 379 -18.86 20.98 -19.56
N LEU A 380 -19.96 21.32 -20.23
CA LEU A 380 -20.36 20.79 -21.54
C LEU A 380 -20.21 21.87 -22.62
N GLU A 381 -19.89 21.42 -23.82
CA GLU A 381 -19.94 22.28 -25.00
C GLU A 381 -21.42 22.55 -25.38
N THR A 382 -21.68 23.62 -26.12
CA THR A 382 -23.06 24.08 -26.38
C THR A 382 -23.88 23.04 -27.14
N ASP A 383 -23.28 22.38 -28.12
CA ASP A 383 -23.87 21.30 -28.91
C ASP A 383 -24.09 20.03 -28.07
N GLU A 384 -23.13 19.67 -27.21
CA GLU A 384 -23.25 18.56 -26.27
C GLU A 384 -24.43 18.78 -25.30
N LEU A 385 -24.53 19.98 -24.73
CA LEU A 385 -25.58 20.37 -23.79
C LEU A 385 -26.97 20.27 -24.43
N GLN A 386 -27.11 20.75 -25.68
CA GLN A 386 -28.35 20.66 -26.45
C GLN A 386 -28.72 19.20 -26.74
N ALA A 387 -27.77 18.41 -27.25
CA ALA A 387 -28.02 17.02 -27.61
C ALA A 387 -28.41 16.16 -26.38
N ILE A 388 -27.71 16.34 -25.25
CA ILE A 388 -28.02 15.65 -23.99
C ILE A 388 -29.40 16.06 -23.48
N SER A 389 -29.73 17.35 -23.50
CA SER A 389 -31.01 17.87 -23.00
C SER A 389 -32.20 17.36 -23.81
N SER A 390 -32.06 17.27 -25.14
CA SER A 390 -33.09 16.71 -26.02
C SER A 390 -33.36 15.24 -25.71
N VAL A 391 -32.32 14.40 -25.66
CA VAL A 391 -32.45 12.97 -25.37
C VAL A 391 -32.97 12.72 -23.96
N ALA A 392 -32.56 13.53 -22.98
CA ALA A 392 -33.07 13.44 -21.61
C ALA A 392 -34.56 13.76 -21.54
N SER A 393 -35.03 14.77 -22.28
CA SER A 393 -36.44 15.17 -22.30
C SER A 393 -37.32 14.10 -22.94
N GLU A 394 -36.90 13.54 -24.08
CA GLU A 394 -37.58 12.42 -24.75
C GLU A 394 -37.60 11.16 -23.87
N SER A 395 -36.50 10.90 -23.16
CA SER A 395 -36.35 9.76 -22.26
C SER A 395 -37.19 9.86 -20.99
N GLN A 396 -37.56 11.07 -20.55
CA GLN A 396 -38.35 11.36 -19.35
C GLN A 396 -39.85 11.54 -19.65
N ALA A 397 -40.26 11.49 -20.92
CA ALA A 397 -41.66 11.58 -21.33
C ALA A 397 -42.50 10.45 -20.71
N GLY A 398 -43.04 10.70 -19.51
CA GLY A 398 -43.94 9.80 -18.78
C GLY A 398 -43.62 9.55 -17.30
N GLU A 399 -42.42 9.88 -16.79
CA GLU A 399 -41.98 9.39 -15.46
C GLU A 399 -41.56 10.46 -14.42
N ILE A 400 -41.40 11.75 -14.73
CA ILE A 400 -40.79 12.72 -13.77
C ILE A 400 -41.50 14.09 -13.73
N ARG A 401 -41.78 14.60 -12.51
CA ARG A 401 -42.40 15.93 -12.22
C ARG A 401 -41.44 17.13 -12.34
N ASN A 402 -40.12 16.91 -12.34
CA ASN A 402 -39.06 17.92 -12.51
C ASN A 402 -38.04 17.42 -13.54
N PRO A 403 -38.03 17.94 -14.78
CA PRO A 403 -37.08 17.50 -15.78
C PRO A 403 -35.67 17.93 -15.40
N VAL A 404 -34.76 16.96 -15.29
CA VAL A 404 -33.33 17.22 -15.07
C VAL A 404 -32.76 17.83 -16.36
N ARG A 405 -32.12 19.01 -16.26
CA ARG A 405 -31.59 19.76 -17.41
C ARG A 405 -30.08 19.96 -17.31
N GLY A 406 -29.49 20.33 -18.43
CA GLY A 406 -28.10 20.76 -18.48
C GLY A 406 -27.10 19.66 -18.12
N ALA A 407 -25.99 19.99 -17.46
CA ALA A 407 -24.97 19.02 -17.07
C ALA A 407 -25.49 17.94 -16.11
N GLN A 408 -26.55 18.21 -15.35
CA GLN A 408 -27.18 17.20 -14.50
C GLN A 408 -27.86 16.10 -15.31
N ALA A 409 -28.34 16.41 -16.53
CA ALA A 409 -28.95 15.43 -17.42
C ALA A 409 -27.93 14.37 -17.89
N LEU A 410 -26.65 14.74 -18.05
CA LEU A 410 -25.57 13.80 -18.33
C LEU A 410 -25.47 12.73 -17.24
N ALA A 411 -25.46 13.15 -15.97
CA ALA A 411 -25.40 12.23 -14.84
C ALA A 411 -26.64 11.33 -14.77
N ALA A 412 -27.84 11.91 -14.90
CA ALA A 412 -29.09 11.18 -14.88
C ALA A 412 -29.19 10.11 -15.98
N LEU A 413 -28.73 10.42 -17.20
CA LEU A 413 -28.68 9.45 -18.29
C LEU A 413 -27.70 8.30 -18.01
N CYS A 414 -26.56 8.58 -17.36
CA CYS A 414 -25.61 7.54 -16.95
C CYS A 414 -26.13 6.66 -15.81
N ASP A 415 -27.05 7.17 -14.97
CA ASP A 415 -27.70 6.40 -13.89
C ASP A 415 -28.90 5.59 -14.38
N ARG A 416 -29.38 5.85 -15.60
CA ARG A 416 -30.48 5.08 -16.19
C ARG A 416 -30.04 3.65 -16.43
N LYS A 417 -30.80 2.69 -15.89
CA LYS A 417 -30.55 1.26 -16.10
C LYS A 417 -30.54 0.93 -17.59
N GLY A 418 -29.45 0.32 -18.05
CA GLY A 418 -29.29 -0.11 -19.44
C GLY A 418 -29.07 1.01 -20.45
N TRP A 419 -28.67 2.23 -20.04
CA TRP A 419 -28.39 3.34 -20.98
C TRP A 419 -27.38 2.96 -22.07
N HIS A 420 -26.39 2.14 -21.74
CA HIS A 420 -25.34 1.68 -22.66
C HIS A 420 -25.86 0.71 -23.74
N GLN A 421 -27.07 0.17 -23.59
CA GLN A 421 -27.74 -0.72 -24.55
C GLN A 421 -28.70 0.04 -25.47
N ARG A 422 -28.87 1.34 -25.24
CA ARG A 422 -29.74 2.25 -25.98
C ARG A 422 -28.88 3.06 -26.95
N PRO A 423 -28.82 2.72 -28.25
CA PRO A 423 -27.89 3.33 -29.20
C PRO A 423 -28.02 4.86 -29.28
N GLU A 424 -29.23 5.38 -29.12
CA GLU A 424 -29.55 6.80 -29.10
C GLU A 424 -28.87 7.53 -27.93
N ILE A 425 -28.93 6.94 -26.73
CA ILE A 425 -28.30 7.52 -25.53
C ILE A 425 -26.80 7.33 -25.58
N ALA A 426 -26.33 6.11 -25.84
CA ALA A 426 -24.91 5.78 -25.84
C ALA A 426 -24.12 6.61 -26.85
N ARG A 427 -24.68 6.87 -28.04
CA ARG A 427 -24.06 7.71 -29.07
C ARG A 427 -23.88 9.16 -28.60
N ILE A 428 -24.90 9.75 -27.98
CA ILE A 428 -24.85 11.14 -27.50
C ILE A 428 -23.91 11.29 -26.30
N LEU A 429 -23.89 10.31 -25.39
CA LEU A 429 -23.02 10.38 -24.20
C LEU A 429 -21.54 10.14 -24.50
N ARG A 430 -21.21 9.43 -25.58
CA ARG A 430 -19.84 9.04 -25.91
C ARG A 430 -18.88 10.24 -25.99
N GLY A 431 -19.22 11.24 -26.79
CA GLY A 431 -18.40 12.44 -27.00
C GLY A 431 -18.00 13.13 -25.68
N PRO A 432 -18.99 13.64 -24.93
CA PRO A 432 -18.77 14.31 -23.66
C PRO A 432 -18.03 13.45 -22.64
N LEU A 433 -18.40 12.18 -22.49
CA LEU A 433 -17.79 11.31 -21.49
C LEU A 433 -16.33 10.99 -21.81
N VAL A 434 -15.98 10.72 -23.07
CA VAL A 434 -14.59 10.46 -23.47
C VAL A 434 -13.73 11.72 -23.28
N ARG A 435 -14.22 12.90 -23.68
CA ARG A 435 -13.54 14.19 -23.49
C ARG A 435 -13.31 14.48 -22.00
N LEU A 436 -14.34 14.32 -21.17
CA LEU A 436 -14.26 14.52 -19.73
C LEU A 436 -13.38 13.47 -19.05
N CYS A 437 -13.36 12.23 -19.54
CA CYS A 437 -12.45 11.19 -19.07
C CYS A 437 -10.98 11.54 -19.36
N ALA A 438 -10.69 12.03 -20.57
CA ALA A 438 -9.36 12.53 -20.90
C ALA A 438 -8.94 13.69 -19.99
N ARG A 439 -9.85 14.63 -19.72
CA ARG A 439 -9.64 15.73 -18.75
C ARG A 439 -9.37 15.20 -17.34
N TYR A 440 -10.14 14.22 -16.87
CA TYR A 440 -9.93 13.59 -15.56
C TYR A 440 -8.54 12.97 -15.44
N LEU A 441 -8.14 12.17 -16.42
CA LEU A 441 -6.88 11.44 -16.41
C LEU A 441 -5.66 12.36 -16.50
N THR A 442 -5.75 13.46 -17.26
CA THR A 442 -4.62 14.34 -17.53
C THR A 442 -4.54 15.56 -16.62
N LYS A 443 -5.69 16.12 -16.21
CA LYS A 443 -5.76 17.40 -15.46
C LYS A 443 -6.15 17.24 -14.00
N ALA A 444 -6.88 16.18 -13.60
CA ALA A 444 -7.19 15.99 -12.18
C ALA A 444 -5.96 15.45 -11.44
N LYS A 445 -5.52 16.16 -10.40
CA LYS A 445 -4.29 15.85 -9.66
C LYS A 445 -4.52 15.60 -8.16
N ARG A 446 -3.59 14.88 -7.54
CA ARG A 446 -3.38 14.77 -6.09
C ARG A 446 -1.93 15.16 -5.81
N GLY A 447 -1.71 16.36 -5.31
CA GLY A 447 -0.38 16.99 -5.37
C GLY A 447 0.04 17.18 -6.83
N LYS A 448 1.25 16.75 -7.20
CA LYS A 448 1.74 16.78 -8.59
C LYS A 448 1.31 15.60 -9.46
N HIS A 449 0.79 14.53 -8.87
CA HIS A 449 0.49 13.27 -9.58
C HIS A 449 -0.97 13.15 -10.00
N ALA A 450 -1.26 12.24 -10.94
CA ALA A 450 -2.61 11.95 -11.40
C ALA A 450 -3.53 11.56 -10.22
N ARG A 451 -4.76 12.09 -10.21
CA ARG A 451 -5.75 11.79 -9.16
C ARG A 451 -6.22 10.33 -9.21
N ASN A 452 -6.36 9.77 -10.41
CA ASN A 452 -6.71 8.38 -10.61
C ASN A 452 -5.56 7.47 -10.16
N ARG A 453 -5.84 6.52 -9.26
CA ARG A 453 -4.80 5.65 -8.66
C ARG A 453 -4.21 4.66 -9.66
N VAL A 454 -4.99 4.19 -10.63
CA VAL A 454 -4.53 3.26 -11.68
C VAL A 454 -3.65 4.00 -12.69
N ALA A 455 -4.03 5.21 -13.07
CA ALA A 455 -3.19 6.11 -13.85
C ALA A 455 -1.87 6.41 -13.13
N HIS A 456 -1.94 6.73 -11.84
CA HIS A 456 -0.74 6.95 -11.05
C HIS A 456 0.20 5.74 -11.07
N PHE A 457 -0.32 4.54 -10.89
CA PHE A 457 0.46 3.30 -10.96
C PHE A 457 1.13 3.09 -12.32
N HIS A 458 0.40 3.19 -13.44
CA HIS A 458 0.99 2.93 -14.75
C HIS A 458 1.98 4.03 -15.18
N LEU A 459 1.65 5.30 -14.93
CA LEU A 459 2.55 6.42 -15.21
C LEU A 459 3.80 6.37 -14.34
N SER A 460 3.69 5.97 -13.07
CA SER A 460 4.86 5.76 -12.21
C SER A 460 5.71 4.58 -12.68
N ASN A 461 5.15 3.62 -13.42
CA ASN A 461 5.90 2.55 -14.07
C ASN A 461 6.36 2.90 -15.50
N GLY A 462 6.31 4.17 -15.91
CA GLY A 462 6.85 4.65 -17.18
C GLY A 462 5.96 4.41 -18.41
N ALA A 463 4.71 4.00 -18.22
CA ALA A 463 3.78 3.86 -19.33
C ALA A 463 3.30 5.22 -19.86
N ARG A 464 2.84 5.25 -21.11
CA ARG A 464 2.09 6.38 -21.68
C ARG A 464 0.60 6.06 -21.77
N MET A 465 -0.25 7.07 -21.68
CA MET A 465 -1.68 6.94 -21.96
C MET A 465 -1.90 6.78 -23.47
N GLU A 466 -2.39 5.62 -23.91
CA GLU A 466 -2.48 5.30 -25.34
C GLU A 466 -3.87 5.62 -25.91
N ARG A 467 -4.92 5.08 -25.31
CA ARG A 467 -6.29 5.15 -25.84
C ARG A 467 -7.34 4.97 -24.76
N ILE A 468 -8.40 5.78 -24.80
CA ILE A 468 -9.62 5.56 -24.01
C ILE A 468 -10.54 4.64 -24.81
N ASN A 469 -11.04 3.58 -24.16
CA ASN A 469 -11.90 2.59 -24.76
C ASN A 469 -13.34 2.79 -24.28
N TRP A 470 -14.19 3.31 -25.16
CA TRP A 470 -15.62 3.45 -24.91
C TRP A 470 -16.29 2.08 -24.70
N LEU A 471 -17.03 1.92 -23.59
CA LEU A 471 -17.70 0.68 -23.21
C LEU A 471 -16.77 -0.56 -23.21
N GLY A 472 -15.51 -0.36 -22.81
CA GLY A 472 -14.53 -1.43 -22.65
C GLY A 472 -14.89 -2.44 -21.57
N ASP A 473 -15.60 -1.99 -20.52
CA ASP A 473 -16.19 -2.85 -19.49
C ASP A 473 -17.61 -2.41 -19.13
N THR A 474 -18.61 -3.11 -19.64
CA THR A 474 -20.02 -2.84 -19.34
C THR A 474 -20.54 -3.63 -18.13
N SER A 475 -19.64 -4.23 -17.32
CA SER A 475 -20.02 -4.82 -16.03
C SER A 475 -20.63 -3.75 -15.12
N ARG A 476 -21.38 -4.18 -14.09
CA ARG A 476 -21.96 -3.24 -13.12
C ARG A 476 -20.87 -2.36 -12.51
N LYS A 477 -19.75 -2.95 -12.12
CA LYS A 477 -18.58 -2.23 -11.58
C LYS A 477 -17.99 -1.24 -12.60
N GLY A 478 -17.77 -1.67 -13.84
CA GLY A 478 -17.23 -0.78 -14.89
C GLY A 478 -18.10 0.44 -15.17
N LEU A 479 -19.43 0.24 -15.20
CA LEU A 479 -20.41 1.32 -15.35
C LEU A 479 -20.43 2.27 -14.13
N GLU A 480 -20.41 1.73 -12.91
CA GLU A 480 -20.37 2.49 -11.65
C GLU A 480 -19.06 3.28 -11.47
N ASP A 481 -17.92 2.72 -11.88
CA ASP A 481 -16.61 3.34 -11.72
C ASP A 481 -16.37 4.45 -12.76
N SER A 482 -16.76 4.19 -14.01
CA SER A 482 -16.23 4.91 -15.18
C SER A 482 -17.18 5.05 -16.37
N ALA A 483 -18.49 4.83 -16.18
CA ALA A 483 -19.45 4.75 -17.28
C ALA A 483 -19.05 3.70 -18.35
N GLY A 484 -18.35 2.65 -17.92
CA GLY A 484 -17.87 1.55 -18.75
C GLY A 484 -16.62 1.84 -19.57
N MET A 485 -15.98 3.00 -19.38
CA MET A 485 -14.73 3.33 -20.07
C MET A 485 -13.53 2.62 -19.45
N MET A 486 -12.67 2.10 -20.31
CA MET A 486 -11.35 1.59 -19.92
C MET A 486 -10.26 2.39 -20.62
N ILE A 487 -9.00 2.17 -20.25
CA ILE A 487 -7.86 2.83 -20.88
C ILE A 487 -6.75 1.82 -21.20
N ASN A 488 -6.12 1.98 -22.35
CA ASN A 488 -4.85 1.32 -22.63
C ASN A 488 -3.69 2.21 -22.20
N TYR A 489 -2.78 1.69 -21.37
CA TYR A 489 -1.46 2.26 -21.16
C TYR A 489 -0.44 1.47 -21.97
N LEU A 490 0.41 2.15 -22.76
CA LEU A 490 1.45 1.49 -23.55
C LEU A 490 2.80 1.55 -22.83
N TYR A 491 3.48 0.41 -22.77
CA TYR A 491 4.85 0.26 -22.30
C TYR A 491 5.78 0.11 -23.51
N LYS A 492 6.40 1.22 -23.93
CA LYS A 492 7.43 1.20 -24.97
C LYS A 492 8.79 1.19 -24.31
N SER A 493 9.55 0.11 -24.46
CA SER A 493 10.80 -0.14 -23.73
C SER A 493 11.76 1.04 -23.72
N ASP A 494 11.94 1.71 -24.86
CA ASP A 494 12.85 2.86 -25.01
C ASP A 494 12.41 4.11 -24.25
N ASP A 495 11.11 4.23 -23.93
CA ASP A 495 10.53 5.44 -23.33
C ASP A 495 10.24 5.26 -21.83
N ILE A 496 10.31 4.04 -21.28
CA ILE A 496 9.87 3.72 -19.89
C ILE A 496 10.60 4.61 -18.87
N GLU A 497 11.93 4.69 -18.96
CA GLU A 497 12.75 5.42 -17.98
C GLU A 497 12.52 6.93 -18.07
N THR A 498 12.50 7.48 -19.29
CA THR A 498 12.22 8.91 -19.52
C THR A 498 10.82 9.30 -19.03
N ASN A 499 9.80 8.49 -19.32
CA ASN A 499 8.44 8.74 -18.86
C ASN A 499 8.33 8.65 -17.33
N HIS A 500 9.00 7.66 -16.73
CA HIS A 500 9.06 7.47 -15.29
C HIS A 500 9.65 8.71 -14.59
N GLU A 501 10.81 9.18 -15.02
CA GLU A 501 11.49 10.33 -14.44
C GLU A 501 10.66 11.61 -14.59
N ALA A 502 10.09 11.84 -15.77
CA ALA A 502 9.24 13.01 -16.03
C ALA A 502 7.98 13.02 -15.14
N TYR A 503 7.34 11.87 -14.94
CA TYR A 503 6.15 11.75 -14.10
C TYR A 503 6.46 11.83 -12.60
N THR A 504 7.50 11.12 -12.14
CA THR A 504 7.87 11.10 -10.71
C THR A 504 8.48 12.43 -10.25
N GLY A 505 9.30 13.06 -11.10
CA GLY A 505 9.92 14.36 -10.85
C GLY A 505 8.91 15.50 -10.95
N ALA A 506 8.32 15.70 -12.12
CA ALA A 506 7.51 16.89 -12.44
C ALA A 506 5.99 16.63 -12.53
N GLY A 507 5.53 15.39 -12.46
CA GLY A 507 4.11 15.07 -12.66
C GLY A 507 3.65 15.15 -14.12
N SER A 508 4.61 15.18 -15.06
CA SER A 508 4.36 15.21 -16.50
C SER A 508 3.75 13.90 -16.99
N ILE A 509 2.67 13.96 -17.77
CA ILE A 509 1.93 12.79 -18.23
C ILE A 509 2.24 12.57 -19.70
N ALA A 510 2.83 11.43 -20.03
CA ALA A 510 3.01 10.99 -21.42
C ALA A 510 1.68 10.50 -22.01
N THR A 511 1.30 11.03 -23.16
CA THR A 511 0.08 10.67 -23.91
C THR A 511 0.43 10.40 -25.37
N SER A 512 -0.30 9.52 -26.05
CA SER A 512 -0.25 9.41 -27.51
C SER A 512 -0.80 10.69 -28.17
N ASP A 513 -0.47 10.92 -29.44
CA ASP A 513 -0.93 12.08 -30.18
C ASP A 513 -2.47 12.12 -30.32
N GLU A 514 -3.09 10.94 -30.40
CA GLU A 514 -4.54 10.77 -30.56
C GLU A 514 -5.30 10.72 -29.22
N PHE A 515 -4.60 10.78 -28.08
CA PHE A 515 -5.21 10.58 -26.78
C PHE A 515 -6.24 11.67 -26.48
N GLY A 516 -7.51 11.27 -26.40
CA GLY A 516 -8.63 12.16 -26.10
C GLY A 516 -9.01 13.12 -27.25
N LYS A 517 -8.42 12.98 -28.45
CA LYS A 517 -8.70 13.84 -29.61
C LYS A 517 -9.80 13.30 -30.54
N ASN A 518 -10.13 12.01 -30.46
CA ASN A 518 -11.16 11.37 -31.27
C ASN A 518 -12.18 10.66 -30.36
N PRO A 519 -13.26 11.33 -29.94
CA PRO A 519 -14.30 10.74 -29.09
C PRO A 519 -15.03 9.55 -29.71
#